data_AF-A0A258UI40-F1
#
_entry.id   AF-A0A258UI40-F1
#
_cell.length_a   1.000
_cell.length_b   1.000
_cell.length_c   1.000
_cell.angle_alpha   90.00
_cell.angle_beta   90.00
_cell.angle_gamma   90.00
#
_symmetry.space_group_name_H-M   'P 1'
#
loop_
_entity.id
_entity.type
_entity.pdbx_description
1 polymer ?
#
loop_
_entity_poly.entity_id
_entity_poly.type
_entity_poly.pdbx_seq_one_letter_code
_entity_poly.pdbx_strand_id
1 'polypeptide(L)'
;MSSLSSTSNILSVALDVPLDRMFDYVNHNVQVQIGQRVVVPFAGRQLVGIVMAINQHSEVPLEKLKTVIHVFDDIALDMQIFPLLQFCADYYHYPLGQLLISTLPL
;
A
#
# COMPACT_ATOMS: atom_id res chain seq x y z
N MET A 1 -23.69 -16.38 -19.97
CA MET A 1 -22.23 -16.56 -20.07
C MET A 1 -21.59 -15.21 -19.84
N SER A 2 -21.43 -14.82 -18.58
CA SER A 2 -20.94 -13.50 -18.19
C SER A 2 -19.43 -13.61 -18.02
N SER A 3 -18.68 -12.92 -18.87
CA SER A 3 -17.23 -12.80 -18.77
C SER A 3 -16.83 -12.23 -17.41
N LEU A 4 -16.15 -13.01 -16.57
CA LEU A 4 -15.45 -12.49 -15.40
C LEU A 4 -14.31 -11.60 -15.91
N SER A 5 -14.54 -10.30 -15.98
CA SER A 5 -13.48 -9.31 -16.14
C SER A 5 -12.61 -9.39 -14.88
N SER A 6 -11.48 -10.07 -14.98
CA SER A 6 -10.45 -10.12 -13.95
C SER A 6 -9.87 -8.71 -13.74
N THR A 7 -10.48 -7.92 -12.86
CA THR A 7 -10.01 -6.56 -12.57
C THR A 7 -8.77 -6.66 -11.67
N SER A 8 -7.60 -6.81 -12.30
CA SER A 8 -6.32 -6.63 -11.62
C SER A 8 -6.21 -5.20 -11.14
N ASN A 9 -6.34 -4.99 -9.83
CA ASN A 9 -6.18 -3.69 -9.21
C ASN A 9 -4.70 -3.46 -8.90
N ILE A 10 -4.24 -2.22 -9.07
CA ILE A 10 -2.92 -1.79 -8.64
C ILE A 10 -3.07 -1.15 -7.26
N LEU A 11 -2.30 -1.63 -6.30
CA LEU A 11 -2.28 -1.10 -4.94
C LEU A 11 -1.05 -0.22 -4.78
N SER A 12 -1.27 1.04 -4.40
CA SER A 12 -0.17 1.91 -3.98
C SER A 12 0.04 1.72 -2.48
N VAL A 13 1.22 1.24 -2.10
CA VAL A 13 1.51 0.74 -0.75
C VAL A 13 2.61 1.58 -0.10
N ALA A 14 2.32 2.07 1.10
CA ALA A 14 3.29 2.68 2.00
C ALA A 14 4.13 1.58 2.69
N LEU A 15 5.45 1.78 2.73
CA LEU A 15 6.40 0.85 3.35
C LEU A 15 7.31 1.57 4.35
N ASP A 16 7.77 0.83 5.36
CA ASP A 16 8.69 1.33 6.37
C ASP A 16 10.12 1.25 5.81
N VAL A 17 10.40 2.18 4.92
CA VAL A 17 11.69 2.37 4.26
C VAL A 17 11.99 3.86 4.18
N PRO A 18 13.28 4.27 4.19
CA PRO A 18 13.68 5.67 4.13
C PRO A 18 13.56 6.23 2.69
N LEU A 19 12.40 6.06 2.07
CA LEU A 19 12.06 6.54 0.74
C LEU A 19 10.71 7.23 0.81
N ASP A 20 10.67 8.48 0.40
CA ASP A 20 9.47 9.29 0.43
C ASP A 20 8.63 9.07 -0.84
N ARG A 21 8.15 7.83 -0.98
CA ARG A 21 7.25 7.41 -2.07
C ARG A 21 6.45 6.18 -1.68
N MET A 22 5.35 5.99 -2.39
CA MET A 22 4.59 4.75 -2.39
C MET A 22 5.12 3.78 -3.43
N PHE A 23 4.78 2.50 -3.28
CA PHE A 23 5.19 1.44 -4.17
C PHE A 23 3.98 0.70 -4.73
N ASP A 24 3.96 0.53 -6.04
CA ASP A 24 2.86 -0.12 -6.72
C ASP A 24 3.02 -1.65 -6.73
N TYR A 25 1.90 -2.33 -6.49
CA TYR A 25 1.80 -3.79 -6.50
C TYR A 25 0.53 -4.24 -7.20
N VAL A 26 0.55 -5.43 -7.79
CA VAL A 26 -0.65 -6.05 -8.38
C VAL A 26 -1.37 -6.88 -7.33
N ASN A 27 -2.70 -6.81 -7.35
CA ASN A 27 -3.58 -7.67 -6.57
C ASN A 27 -4.50 -8.48 -7.51
N HIS A 28 -4.48 -9.81 -7.35
CA HIS A 28 -5.25 -10.75 -8.17
C HIS A 28 -6.62 -11.06 -7.54
N ASN A 29 -7.53 -10.09 -7.63
CA ASN A 29 -8.94 -10.22 -7.23
C ASN A 29 -9.20 -10.47 -5.73
N VAL A 30 -8.23 -10.22 -4.83
CA VAL A 30 -8.54 -10.18 -3.40
C VAL A 30 -9.24 -8.86 -3.10
N GLN A 31 -10.35 -8.90 -2.37
CA GLN A 31 -10.99 -7.66 -1.93
C GLN A 31 -10.05 -6.95 -0.95
N VAL A 32 -9.74 -5.69 -1.25
CA VAL A 32 -8.83 -4.87 -0.45
C VAL A 32 -9.39 -3.47 -0.33
N GLN A 33 -9.16 -2.85 0.81
CA GLN A 33 -9.58 -1.50 1.13
C GLN A 33 -8.36 -0.64 1.47
N ILE A 34 -8.50 0.67 1.23
CA ILE A 34 -7.52 1.64 1.68
C ILE A 34 -7.43 1.59 3.21
N GLY A 35 -6.22 1.67 3.75
CA GLY A 35 -5.93 1.56 5.18
C GLY A 35 -5.68 0.13 5.68
N GLN A 36 -5.90 -0.89 4.85
CA GLN A 36 -5.56 -2.27 5.21
C GLN A 36 -4.06 -2.55 5.12
N ARG A 37 -3.62 -3.49 5.94
CA ARG A 37 -2.25 -4.01 5.89
C ARG A 37 -2.12 -5.05 4.79
N VAL A 38 -0.94 -5.09 4.17
CA VAL A 38 -0.57 -6.08 3.17
C VAL A 38 0.85 -6.57 3.39
N VAL A 39 1.14 -7.81 3.01
CA VAL A 39 2.51 -8.33 2.92
C VAL A 39 2.95 -8.25 1.48
N VAL A 40 4.11 -7.63 1.22
CA VAL A 40 4.64 -7.43 -0.12
C VAL A 40 6.13 -7.79 -0.22
N PRO A 41 6.59 -8.26 -1.39
CA PRO A 41 8.01 -8.48 -1.63
C PRO A 41 8.72 -7.16 -1.89
N PHE A 42 9.79 -6.88 -1.15
CA PHE A 42 10.61 -5.69 -1.31
C PHE A 42 12.09 -6.02 -1.12
N ALA A 43 12.92 -5.69 -2.12
CA ALA A 43 14.38 -5.86 -2.06
C ALA A 43 14.88 -7.23 -1.51
N GLY A 44 14.25 -8.34 -1.90
CA GLY A 44 14.65 -9.69 -1.50
C GLY A 44 14.08 -10.19 -0.16
N ARG A 45 13.32 -9.35 0.55
CA ARG A 45 12.59 -9.72 1.78
C ARG A 45 11.09 -9.45 1.64
N GLN A 46 10.31 -9.83 2.65
CA GLN A 46 8.90 -9.47 2.77
C GLN A 46 8.75 -8.35 3.79
N LEU A 47 7.89 -7.37 3.49
CA LEU A 47 7.56 -6.27 4.39
C LEU A 47 6.04 -6.18 4.56
N VAL A 48 5.62 -5.72 5.72
CA VAL A 48 4.25 -5.23 5.92
C VAL A 48 4.18 -3.80 5.41
N GLY A 49 3.12 -3.50 4.66
CA GLY A 49 2.80 -2.17 4.17
C GLY A 49 1.33 -1.84 4.37
N ILE A 50 0.97 -0.58 4.12
CA ILE A 50 -0.41 -0.08 4.20
C ILE A 50 -0.87 0.33 2.82
N VAL A 51 -2.07 -0.10 2.42
CA VAL A 51 -2.68 0.31 1.15
C VAL A 51 -3.14 1.76 1.26
N MET A 52 -2.55 2.64 0.46
CA MET A 52 -2.86 4.07 0.44
C MET A 52 -3.80 4.46 -0.70
N ALA A 53 -3.77 3.71 -1.80
CA ALA A 53 -4.65 3.91 -2.94
C ALA A 53 -4.87 2.62 -3.73
N ILE A 54 -6.00 2.56 -4.44
CA ILE A 54 -6.33 1.49 -5.39
C ILE A 54 -6.50 2.15 -6.76
N ASN A 55 -5.59 1.84 -7.66
CA ASN A 55 -5.47 2.46 -8.98
C ASN A 55 -5.78 1.45 -10.09
N GLN A 56 -6.21 1.98 -11.24
CA GLN A 56 -6.37 1.18 -12.48
C GLN A 56 -5.11 1.21 -13.36
N HIS A 57 -4.20 2.15 -13.12
CA HIS A 57 -3.00 2.36 -13.91
C HIS A 57 -1.79 2.61 -13.01
N SER A 58 -0.60 2.26 -13.49
CA SER A 58 0.69 2.53 -12.85
C SER A 58 1.63 3.11 -13.90
N GLU A 59 2.54 3.99 -13.47
CA GLU A 59 3.66 4.45 -14.30
C GLU A 59 4.68 3.33 -14.55
N VAL A 60 4.69 2.31 -13.69
CA VAL A 60 5.53 1.14 -13.84
C VAL A 60 4.80 0.12 -14.73
N PRO A 61 5.46 -0.45 -15.75
CA PRO A 61 4.87 -1.51 -16.56
C PRO A 61 4.35 -2.66 -15.71
N LEU A 62 3.11 -3.10 -15.98
CA LEU A 62 2.42 -4.17 -15.22
C LEU A 62 3.27 -5.43 -15.04
N GLU A 63 4.06 -5.81 -16.05
CA GLU A 63 4.95 -6.98 -16.03
C GLU A 63 6.10 -6.88 -15.01
N LYS A 64 6.46 -5.67 -14.58
CA LYS A 64 7.51 -5.41 -13.56
C LYS A 64 6.94 -5.29 -12.15
N LEU A 65 5.63 -5.10 -12.04
CA LEU A 65 4.97 -4.99 -10.75
C LEU A 65 4.97 -6.34 -10.06
N LYS A 66 5.33 -6.33 -8.78
CA LYS A 66 5.25 -7.53 -7.96
C LYS A 66 3.83 -7.70 -7.43
N THR A 67 3.49 -8.93 -7.07
CA THR A 67 2.19 -9.27 -6.51
C THR A 67 2.19 -9.14 -4.99
N VAL A 68 1.07 -8.67 -4.44
CA VAL A 68 0.81 -8.73 -2.99
C VAL A 68 0.73 -10.18 -2.53
N ILE A 69 1.42 -10.52 -1.44
CA ILE A 69 1.52 -11.89 -0.90
C ILE A 69 0.33 -12.20 0.00
N HIS A 70 -0.08 -11.23 0.81
CA HIS A 70 -1.17 -11.38 1.78
C HIS A 70 -1.86 -10.04 2.03
N VAL A 71 -3.15 -10.08 2.31
CA VAL A 71 -3.97 -8.94 2.74
C VAL A 71 -4.55 -9.31 4.10
N PHE A 72 -4.36 -8.45 5.11
CA PHE A 72 -4.96 -8.65 6.42
C PHE A 72 -6.41 -8.18 6.44
N ASP A 73 -7.25 -8.80 7.27
CA ASP A 73 -8.69 -8.51 7.30
C ASP A 73 -9.04 -7.18 7.99
N ASP A 74 -8.11 -6.57 8.73
CA ASP A 74 -8.34 -5.35 9.51
C ASP A 74 -7.91 -4.06 8.80
N ILE A 75 -8.66 -2.99 9.07
CA ILE A 75 -8.28 -1.62 8.67
C ILE A 75 -7.37 -1.07 9.78
N ALA A 76 -6.07 -1.05 9.51
CA ALA A 76 -5.07 -0.61 10.48
C ALA A 76 -4.91 0.91 10.50
N LEU A 77 -5.22 1.59 9.39
CA LEU A 77 -5.15 3.04 9.26
C LEU A 77 -6.51 3.61 8.83
N ASP A 78 -7.07 4.49 9.64
CA ASP A 78 -8.22 5.31 9.25
C ASP A 78 -7.76 6.46 8.34
N MET A 79 -8.36 6.58 7.16
CA MET A 79 -8.02 7.66 6.23
C MET A 79 -8.42 9.06 6.74
N GLN A 80 -9.25 9.16 7.79
CA GLN A 80 -9.52 10.43 8.45
C GLN A 80 -8.28 11.02 9.13
N ILE A 81 -7.35 10.19 9.63
CA ILE A 81 -6.12 10.66 10.27
C ILE A 81 -5.01 10.96 9.26
N PHE A 82 -5.14 10.48 8.01
CA PHE A 82 -4.11 10.60 7.00
C PHE A 82 -3.66 12.05 6.72
N PRO A 83 -4.56 13.07 6.60
CA PRO A 83 -4.13 14.46 6.41
C PRO A 83 -3.27 15.00 7.56
N LEU A 84 -3.55 14.58 8.81
CA LEU A 84 -2.74 14.94 9.97
C LEU A 84 -1.35 14.30 9.89
N LEU A 85 -1.28 13.01 9.53
CA LEU A 85 -0.01 12.30 9.38
C LEU A 85 0.82 12.89 8.24
N GLN A 86 0.20 13.22 7.11
CA GLN A 86 0.85 13.93 6.01
C GLN A 86 1.45 15.26 6.48
N PHE A 87 0.66 16.07 7.20
CA PHE A 87 1.16 17.33 7.77
C PHE A 87 2.37 17.10 8.69
N CYS A 88 2.35 16.08 9.55
CA CYS A 88 3.48 15.75 10.41
C CYS A 88 4.71 15.32 9.60
N ALA A 89 4.55 14.46 8.59
CA ALA A 89 5.63 14.02 7.72
C ALA A 89 6.29 15.21 7.01
N ASP A 90 5.47 16.10 6.43
CA ASP A 90 5.93 17.29 5.73
C ASP A 90 6.65 18.27 6.69
N TYR A 91 6.07 18.50 7.87
CA TYR A 91 6.63 19.44 8.85
C TYR A 91 7.96 18.96 9.44
N TYR A 92 8.03 17.68 9.82
CA TYR A 92 9.22 17.09 10.43
C TYR A 92 10.23 16.53 9.42
N HIS A 93 9.96 16.68 8.10
CA HIS A 93 10.77 16.11 7.02
C HIS A 93 11.04 14.60 7.24
N TYR A 94 10.02 13.89 7.71
CA TYR A 94 10.09 12.48 8.04
C TYR A 94 9.36 11.66 6.97
N PRO A 95 9.93 10.56 6.44
CA PRO A 95 9.31 9.79 5.37
C PRO A 95 7.91 9.29 5.76
N LEU A 96 6.91 9.61 4.94
CA LEU A 96 5.52 9.32 5.25
C LEU A 96 5.25 7.82 5.46
N GLY A 97 5.85 6.96 4.63
CA GLY A 97 5.68 5.51 4.75
C GLY A 97 6.12 4.96 6.11
N GLN A 98 7.22 5.48 6.64
CA GLN A 98 7.71 5.10 7.97
C GLN A 98 6.78 5.63 9.07
N LEU A 99 6.29 6.87 8.91
CA LEU A 99 5.35 7.46 9.87
C LEU A 99 4.08 6.62 9.98
N LEU A 100 3.48 6.29 8.84
CA LEU A 100 2.22 5.53 8.76
C LEU A 100 2.33 4.14 9.38
N ILE A 101 3.49 3.47 9.24
CA ILE A 101 3.66 2.15 9.84
C ILE A 101 3.98 2.25 11.33
N SER A 102 4.71 3.28 11.75
CA SER A 102 5.02 3.52 13.16
C SER A 102 3.80 3.84 14.04
N THR A 103 2.70 4.29 13.44
CA THR A 103 1.44 4.56 14.16
C THR A 103 0.61 3.30 14.39
N LEU A 104 0.97 2.17 13.77
CA LEU A 104 0.23 0.92 13.92
C LEU A 104 0.58 0.22 15.24
N PRO A 105 -0.41 -0.39 15.92
CA PRO A 105 -0.14 -1.21 17.07
C PRO A 105 0.72 -2.44 16.69
N LEU A 106 1.70 -2.73 17.54
CA LEU A 106 2.58 -3.90 17.46
C LEU A 106 1.87 -5.19 17.91
#